data_AF-A0A7L5BRL0-F1
#
_entry.id   AF-A0A7L5BRL0-F1
#
_cell.length_a   1.000
_cell.length_b   1.000
_cell.length_c   1.000
_cell.angle_alpha   90.00
_cell.angle_beta   90.00
_cell.angle_gamma   90.00
#
_symmetry.space_group_name_H-M   'P 1'
#
loop_
_entity.id
_entity.type
_entity.pdbx_description
1 polymer ?
#
loop_
_entity_poly.entity_id
_entity_poly.type
_entity_poly.pdbx_seq_one_letter_code
_entity_poly.pdbx_strand_id
1 'polypeptide(L)'
;MAPRDQKSVGWLEIGTALFFCLAILTVVWVIFRAPVGMLYRAARTAETGTLWKLTAWGDYFAYTPGKDLSIQSIFLSSLPFGVVCAGIIVLVGLFMRAKVESKHIITYLRPKKDAEYAMSHKELMQRFAPFYPHCEFFLKFPMHRYSASSGPASQPMSALELLIDSGAIVADKFKVPENDEEQTSPKPEEADEDRKAGERAINRSALRKALEKPFGPHNPFLNVNLRNDAAVRAAIDELPWYATVILYSALVRVNALHDSDIKLSSVLDASEEFLRDVWRDINREKTKLGDSLVIGPYDYPDPDKKAGKPKKKKAKGADIGTGIEQPSNMIILSEHLAKVGPNFKTTKRAKEELAKIIVKPATGIDPKRPVDVIDRIVQRHGYVFGVLASSLTDGKDGTLKAARSAGVMAPNTFLWLRFADRSMWRFLNYVGMQTPCPEAAGMYDHWQTELVLKTGRTRPEIAESTITAIVQEARKQSPDALTMRDFDELVAKVRNQTNTVDEMIIKSSEMWNDDNAQVPELVPDR
;
A
#
# COMPACT_ATOMS: atom_id res chain seq x y z
N MET A 1 -9.16 19.84 5.09
CA MET A 1 -8.05 20.71 5.55
C MET A 1 -8.13 21.97 4.72
N ALA A 2 -8.48 23.12 5.32
CA ALA A 2 -8.38 24.40 4.62
C ALA A 2 -6.93 24.62 4.17
N PRO A 3 -6.69 25.16 2.96
CA PRO A 3 -5.34 25.54 2.57
C PRO A 3 -4.82 26.52 3.62
N ARG A 4 -3.74 26.14 4.31
CA ARG A 4 -2.99 27.12 5.11
C ARG A 4 -2.49 28.14 4.10
N ASP A 5 -3.03 29.35 4.14
CA ASP A 5 -2.44 30.54 3.54
C ASP A 5 -1.01 30.66 4.07
N GLN A 6 -0.06 30.06 3.36
CA GLN A 6 1.33 30.43 3.44
C GLN A 6 1.38 31.85 2.88
N LYS A 7 1.22 32.84 3.77
CA LYS A 7 1.61 34.22 3.48
C LYS A 7 3.07 34.13 3.06
N SER A 8 3.32 34.23 1.77
CA SER A 8 4.68 34.33 1.23
C SER A 8 5.31 35.51 1.96
N VAL A 9 6.36 35.25 2.75
CA VAL A 9 7.17 36.30 3.34
C VAL A 9 7.59 37.19 2.17
N GLY A 10 7.04 38.40 2.13
CA GLY A 10 7.23 39.28 0.99
C GLY A 10 8.72 39.59 0.87
N TRP A 11 9.25 39.65 -0.36
CA TRP A 11 10.64 40.07 -0.58
C TRP A 11 10.99 41.38 0.14
N LEU A 12 9.99 42.22 0.40
CA LEU A 12 10.08 43.42 1.23
C LEU A 12 10.45 43.12 2.69
N GLU A 13 9.82 42.14 3.35
CA GLU A 13 10.09 41.78 4.75
C GLU A 13 11.50 41.23 4.92
N ILE A 14 11.94 40.38 3.98
CA ILE A 14 13.33 39.88 3.93
C ILE A 14 14.31 41.03 3.72
N GLY A 15 14.03 41.93 2.78
CA GLY A 15 14.85 43.11 2.53
C GLY A 15 14.97 44.03 3.74
N THR A 16 13.87 44.23 4.47
CA THR A 16 13.83 45.08 5.67
C THR A 16 14.62 44.45 6.82
N ALA A 17 14.45 43.14 7.03
CA ALA A 17 15.21 42.40 8.04
C ALA A 17 16.72 42.40 7.75
N LEU A 18 17.12 42.24 6.48
CA LEU A 18 18.51 42.34 6.04
C LEU A 18 19.07 43.74 6.28
N PHE A 19 18.31 44.79 5.96
CA PHE A 19 18.73 46.17 6.20
C PHE A 19 18.95 46.45 7.70
N PHE A 20 18.03 46.03 8.57
CA PHE A 20 18.20 46.19 10.02
C PHE A 20 19.36 45.36 10.57
N CYS A 21 19.57 44.14 10.08
CA CYS A 21 20.74 43.34 10.45
C CYS A 21 22.04 44.06 10.05
N LEU A 22 22.11 44.59 8.83
CA LEU A 22 23.27 45.35 8.38
C LEU A 22 23.48 46.63 9.19
N ALA A 23 22.42 47.35 9.53
CA ALA A 23 22.48 48.55 10.36
C ALA A 23 22.99 48.24 11.79
N ILE A 24 22.45 47.19 12.43
CA ILE A 24 22.89 46.74 13.76
C ILE A 24 24.34 46.28 13.71
N LEU A 25 24.73 45.49 12.70
CA LEU A 25 26.11 45.05 12.51
C LEU A 25 27.05 46.25 12.32
N THR A 26 26.61 47.30 11.61
CA THR A 26 27.39 48.53 11.43
C THR A 26 27.56 49.28 12.76
N VAL A 27 26.51 49.38 13.57
CA VAL A 27 26.56 50.03 14.90
C VAL A 27 27.45 49.25 15.88
N VAL A 28 27.26 47.93 15.96
CA VAL A 28 28.10 47.03 16.77
C VAL A 28 29.56 47.15 16.32
N TRP A 29 29.82 47.23 15.02
CA TRP A 29 31.17 47.39 14.48
C TRP A 29 31.82 48.73 14.86
N VAL A 30 31.06 49.83 14.86
CA VAL A 30 31.55 51.16 15.25
C VAL A 30 31.87 51.20 16.75
N ILE A 31 30.97 50.66 17.59
CA ILE A 31 31.12 50.69 19.05
C ILE A 31 32.23 49.77 19.52
N PHE A 32 32.33 48.56 18.95
CA PHE A 32 33.27 47.53 19.37
C PHE A 32 34.53 47.47 18.48
N ARG A 33 34.89 48.55 17.78
CA ARG A 33 35.97 48.58 16.79
C ARG A 33 37.31 48.02 17.30
N ALA A 34 37.69 48.34 18.55
CA ALA A 34 38.94 47.87 19.16
C ALA A 34 38.90 46.37 19.54
N PRO A 35 37.93 45.87 20.33
CA PRO A 35 37.85 44.44 20.64
C PRO A 35 37.58 43.58 19.40
N VAL A 36 36.77 44.06 18.44
CA VAL A 36 36.54 43.36 17.17
C VAL A 36 37.82 43.31 16.33
N GLY A 37 38.63 44.37 16.32
CA GLY A 37 39.94 44.34 15.67
C GLY A 37 40.90 43.31 16.29
N MET A 38 40.87 43.16 17.62
CA MET A 38 41.66 42.13 18.33
C MET A 38 41.15 40.71 18.03
N LEU A 39 39.83 40.50 18.08
CA LEU A 39 39.20 39.22 17.78
C LEU A 39 39.37 38.83 16.31
N TYR A 40 39.30 39.81 15.40
CA TYR A 40 39.59 39.63 13.98
C TYR A 40 41.04 39.25 13.75
N ARG A 41 42.00 39.92 14.42
CA ARG A 41 43.40 39.51 14.39
C ARG A 41 43.57 38.10 14.92
N ALA A 42 42.99 37.75 16.08
CA ALA A 42 43.11 36.41 16.65
C ALA A 42 42.52 35.32 15.75
N ALA A 43 41.31 35.55 15.22
CA ALA A 43 40.65 34.65 14.27
C ALA A 43 41.43 34.53 12.97
N ARG A 44 41.96 35.64 12.43
CA ARG A 44 42.84 35.62 11.26
C ARG A 44 44.15 34.91 11.56
N THR A 45 44.79 35.16 12.70
CA THR A 45 46.02 34.46 13.09
C THR A 45 45.78 32.94 13.17
N ALA A 46 44.65 32.52 13.73
CA ALA A 46 44.23 31.12 13.76
C ALA A 46 43.95 30.54 12.35
N GLU A 47 43.26 31.27 11.46
CA GLU A 47 43.06 30.88 10.05
C GLU A 47 44.36 30.90 9.23
N THR A 48 45.30 31.80 9.54
CA THR A 48 46.54 32.04 8.78
C THR A 48 47.61 30.98 8.98
N GLY A 49 47.51 30.14 10.01
CA GLY A 49 48.52 29.12 10.31
C GLY A 49 48.75 28.10 9.19
N THR A 50 47.76 27.84 8.33
CA THR A 50 47.83 26.78 7.31
C THR A 50 47.49 27.22 5.88
N LEU A 51 46.51 28.10 5.68
CA LEU A 51 46.02 28.43 4.32
C LEU A 51 46.84 29.50 3.59
N TRP A 52 47.47 30.42 4.31
CA TRP A 52 48.05 31.63 3.71
C TRP A 52 49.53 31.52 3.33
N LYS A 53 50.26 30.48 3.78
CA LYS A 53 51.61 30.17 3.26
C LYS A 53 51.63 29.88 1.75
N LEU A 54 50.46 29.65 1.15
CA LEU A 54 50.29 29.33 -0.26
C LEU A 54 49.90 30.53 -1.13
N THR A 55 49.74 31.73 -0.56
CA THR A 55 49.32 32.92 -1.33
C THR A 55 50.15 34.14 -0.93
N ALA A 56 50.50 35.01 -1.89
CA ALA A 56 51.33 36.19 -1.69
C ALA A 56 50.75 37.27 -0.74
N TRP A 57 49.56 37.02 -0.20
CA TRP A 57 48.80 37.94 0.66
C TRP A 57 48.97 37.65 2.16
N GLY A 58 49.45 36.46 2.53
CA GLY A 58 49.75 36.12 3.93
C GLY A 58 50.83 37.03 4.52
N ASP A 59 51.81 37.39 3.71
CA ASP A 59 52.91 38.28 4.09
C ASP A 59 52.42 39.71 4.38
N TYR A 60 51.41 40.20 3.67
CA TYR A 60 50.83 41.53 3.91
C TYR A 60 50.24 41.65 5.33
N PHE A 61 49.63 40.58 5.85
CA PHE A 61 49.05 40.53 7.21
C PHE A 61 50.06 40.20 8.30
N ALA A 62 51.09 39.42 7.99
CA ALA A 62 52.18 39.13 8.91
C ALA A 62 53.10 40.36 9.12
N TYR A 63 53.26 41.21 8.11
CA TYR A 63 54.26 42.31 8.10
C TYR A 63 53.70 43.74 8.16
N THR A 64 52.44 43.96 8.55
CA THR A 64 51.93 45.32 8.87
C THR A 64 51.84 45.57 10.39
N PRO A 65 52.96 45.66 11.13
CA PRO A 65 52.92 46.14 12.51
C PRO A 65 52.80 47.67 12.53
N GLY A 66 51.79 48.19 13.23
CA GLY A 66 51.79 49.58 13.71
C GLY A 66 51.16 50.66 12.82
N LYS A 67 50.54 50.32 11.68
CA LYS A 67 49.62 51.26 11.00
C LYS A 67 48.19 50.94 11.39
N ASP A 68 47.43 51.94 11.79
CA ASP A 68 45.99 51.81 12.06
C ASP A 68 45.35 51.07 10.89
N LEU A 69 44.81 49.88 11.16
CA LEU A 69 44.13 49.05 10.16
C LEU A 69 42.97 49.87 9.60
N SER A 70 43.22 50.54 8.49
CA SER A 70 42.21 51.34 7.81
C SER A 70 41.13 50.39 7.34
N ILE A 71 39.87 50.84 7.33
CA ILE A 71 38.72 50.06 6.86
C ILE A 71 39.00 49.47 5.46
N GLN A 72 39.75 50.21 4.64
CA GLN A 72 40.20 49.77 3.32
C GLN A 72 41.05 48.49 3.37
N SER A 73 41.96 48.34 4.34
CA SER A 73 42.81 47.15 4.48
C SER A 73 42.03 45.89 4.90
N ILE A 74 41.05 46.04 5.79
CA ILE A 74 40.17 44.94 6.21
C ILE A 74 39.23 44.55 5.06
N PHE A 75 38.71 45.54 4.33
CA PHE A 75 37.85 45.30 3.19
C PHE A 75 38.61 44.63 2.04
N LEU A 76 39.75 45.17 1.60
CA LEU A 76 40.55 44.59 0.52
C LEU A 76 40.99 43.16 0.81
N SER A 77 41.26 42.82 2.07
CA SER A 77 41.69 41.47 2.46
C SER A 77 40.57 40.49 2.67
N SER A 78 39.35 40.97 2.93
CA SER A 78 38.15 40.13 2.92
C SER A 78 37.70 39.79 1.49
N LEU A 79 38.08 40.59 0.49
CA LEU A 79 37.62 40.46 -0.90
C LEU A 79 38.02 39.11 -1.54
N PRO A 80 39.26 38.61 -1.44
CA PRO A 80 39.62 37.28 -1.94
C PRO A 80 38.84 36.16 -1.26
N PHE A 81 38.60 36.27 0.05
CA PHE A 81 37.81 35.27 0.78
C PHE A 81 36.35 35.30 0.33
N GLY A 82 35.78 36.49 0.14
CA GLY A 82 34.45 36.67 -0.44
C GLY A 82 34.33 36.04 -1.84
N VAL A 83 35.35 36.22 -2.69
CA VAL A 83 35.41 35.62 -4.02
C VAL A 83 35.52 34.08 -3.95
N VAL A 84 36.36 33.55 -3.06
CA VAL A 84 36.50 32.09 -2.86
C VAL A 84 35.19 31.48 -2.34
N CYS A 85 34.58 32.10 -1.32
CA CYS A 85 33.28 31.66 -0.80
C CYS A 85 32.18 31.73 -1.86
N ALA A 86 32.11 32.82 -2.64
CA ALA A 86 31.18 32.94 -3.76
C ALA A 86 31.42 31.84 -4.80
N GLY A 87 32.69 31.53 -5.13
CA GLY A 87 33.07 30.44 -6.01
C GLY A 87 32.61 29.07 -5.50
N ILE A 88 32.80 28.79 -4.20
CA ILE A 88 32.31 27.55 -3.55
C ILE A 88 30.78 27.48 -3.61
N ILE A 89 30.08 28.57 -3.31
CA ILE A 89 28.61 28.63 -3.37
C ILE A 89 28.12 28.34 -4.80
N VAL A 90 28.76 28.93 -5.82
CA VAL A 90 28.43 28.66 -7.23
C VAL A 90 28.70 27.20 -7.58
N LEU A 91 29.84 26.64 -7.16
CA LEU A 91 30.17 25.22 -7.40
C LEU A 91 29.17 24.27 -6.75
N VAL A 92 28.80 24.52 -5.48
CA VAL A 92 27.77 23.76 -4.77
C VAL A 92 26.41 23.92 -5.47
N GLY A 93 26.07 25.13 -5.92
CA GLY A 93 24.86 25.41 -6.68
C GLY A 93 24.81 24.67 -8.01
N LEU A 94 25.91 24.65 -8.76
CA LEU A 94 26.05 23.89 -10.01
C LEU A 94 25.97 22.39 -9.76
N PHE A 95 26.60 21.88 -8.71
CA PHE A 95 26.53 20.47 -8.32
C PHE A 95 25.12 20.06 -7.91
N MET A 96 24.44 20.88 -7.10
CA MET A 96 23.05 20.68 -6.70
C MET A 96 22.12 20.72 -7.92
N ARG A 97 22.32 21.68 -8.82
CA ARG A 97 21.58 21.76 -10.09
C ARG A 97 21.81 20.51 -10.94
N ALA A 98 23.04 20.09 -11.15
CA ALA A 98 23.37 18.89 -11.90
C ALA A 98 22.76 17.63 -11.26
N LYS A 99 22.77 17.53 -9.93
CA LYS A 99 22.14 16.43 -9.18
C LYS A 99 20.62 16.44 -9.32
N VAL A 100 19.97 17.61 -9.27
CA VAL A 100 18.53 17.74 -9.46
C VAL A 100 18.14 17.43 -10.90
N GLU A 101 18.89 17.94 -11.88
CA GLU A 101 18.65 17.69 -13.30
C GLU A 101 18.88 16.22 -13.67
N SER A 102 19.87 15.53 -13.08
CA SER A 102 20.18 14.13 -13.44
C SER A 102 19.48 13.06 -12.61
N LYS A 103 19.17 13.32 -11.33
CA LYS A 103 18.71 12.29 -10.38
C LYS A 103 17.35 12.55 -9.76
N HIS A 104 16.75 13.73 -9.97
CA HIS A 104 15.45 14.02 -9.39
C HIS A 104 14.34 13.41 -10.24
N ILE A 105 13.39 12.74 -9.58
CA ILE A 105 12.24 12.09 -10.25
C ILE A 105 11.45 13.10 -11.10
N ILE A 106 11.34 14.35 -10.64
CA ILE A 106 10.68 15.43 -11.38
C ILE A 106 11.30 15.64 -12.77
N THR A 107 12.60 15.46 -12.94
CA THR A 107 13.24 15.64 -14.24
C THR A 107 12.86 14.52 -15.21
N TYR A 108 12.71 13.28 -14.71
CA TYR A 108 12.17 12.17 -15.47
C TYR A 108 10.69 12.39 -15.85
N LEU A 109 9.95 13.14 -15.03
CA LEU A 109 8.52 13.42 -15.23
C LEU A 109 8.25 14.70 -16.01
N ARG A 110 9.26 15.51 -16.31
CA ARG A 110 9.04 16.69 -17.15
C ARG A 110 8.68 16.23 -18.56
N PRO A 111 7.59 16.76 -19.15
CA PRO A 111 7.40 16.64 -20.58
C PRO A 111 8.62 17.25 -21.28
N LYS A 112 8.96 16.72 -22.47
CA LYS A 112 10.01 17.33 -23.28
C LYS A 112 9.62 18.78 -23.54
N LYS A 113 10.59 19.70 -23.56
CA LYS A 113 10.32 21.13 -23.76
C LYS A 113 9.54 21.42 -25.05
N ASP A 114 9.64 20.53 -26.02
CA ASP A 114 9.00 20.63 -27.34
C ASP A 114 7.70 19.80 -27.44
N ALA A 115 7.25 19.18 -26.34
CA ALA A 115 5.99 18.45 -26.33
C ALA A 115 4.84 19.45 -26.23
N GLU A 116 4.06 19.58 -27.30
CA GLU A 116 2.87 20.42 -27.40
C GLU A 116 1.76 19.99 -26.44
N TYR A 117 1.82 18.75 -25.91
CA TYR A 117 0.81 18.16 -25.03
C TYR A 117 1.39 17.65 -23.71
N ALA A 118 0.52 17.59 -22.69
CA ALA A 118 0.80 16.90 -21.44
C ALA A 118 1.08 15.41 -21.68
N MET A 119 2.01 14.85 -20.90
CA MET A 119 2.41 13.43 -20.99
C MET A 119 1.20 12.51 -20.81
N SER A 120 1.00 11.54 -21.71
CA SER A 120 -0.12 10.60 -21.59
C SER A 120 0.05 9.69 -20.36
N HIS A 121 -1.05 9.14 -19.85
CA HIS A 121 -0.99 8.21 -18.71
C HIS A 121 -0.07 7.01 -18.98
N LYS A 122 -0.11 6.48 -20.21
CA LYS A 122 0.73 5.37 -20.65
C LYS A 122 2.21 5.73 -20.67
N GLU A 123 2.56 6.91 -21.20
CA GLU A 123 3.95 7.38 -21.21
C GLU A 123 4.45 7.59 -19.78
N LEU A 124 3.63 8.18 -18.92
CA LEU A 124 3.95 8.39 -17.49
C LEU A 124 4.25 7.05 -16.80
N MET A 125 3.38 6.06 -16.97
CA MET A 125 3.55 4.72 -16.42
C MET A 125 4.82 4.04 -16.96
N GLN A 126 5.15 4.23 -18.24
CA GLN A 126 6.37 3.68 -18.85
C GLN A 126 7.64 4.28 -18.24
N ARG A 127 7.63 5.59 -17.94
CA ARG A 127 8.75 6.26 -17.28
C ARG A 127 8.91 5.84 -15.81
N PHE A 128 7.81 5.50 -15.13
CA PHE A 128 7.84 5.01 -13.75
C PHE A 128 8.20 3.53 -13.62
N ALA A 129 7.93 2.71 -14.64
CA ALA A 129 8.16 1.26 -14.63
C ALA A 129 9.55 0.81 -14.10
N PRO A 130 10.68 1.46 -14.43
CA PRO A 130 11.99 1.08 -13.88
C PRO A 130 12.10 1.22 -12.36
N PHE A 131 11.41 2.20 -11.78
CA PHE A 131 11.43 2.50 -10.34
C PHE A 131 10.30 1.76 -9.60
N TYR A 132 9.17 1.58 -10.27
CA TYR A 132 7.94 1.02 -9.75
C TYR A 132 7.45 -0.10 -10.67
N PRO A 133 7.89 -1.34 -10.45
CA PRO A 133 7.60 -2.45 -11.37
C PRO A 133 6.10 -2.79 -11.49
N HIS A 134 5.26 -2.34 -10.55
CA HIS A 134 3.81 -2.43 -10.69
C HIS A 134 3.29 -1.57 -11.85
N CYS A 135 3.94 -0.47 -12.22
CA CYS A 135 3.57 0.30 -13.40
C CYS A 135 3.76 -0.52 -14.68
N GLU A 136 4.86 -1.27 -14.77
CA GLU A 136 5.10 -2.22 -15.87
C GLU A 136 4.02 -3.30 -15.92
N PHE A 137 3.59 -3.81 -14.75
CA PHE A 137 2.50 -4.77 -14.67
C PHE A 137 1.21 -4.19 -15.28
N PHE A 138 0.78 -3.01 -14.84
CA PHE A 138 -0.45 -2.37 -15.34
C PHE A 138 -0.37 -1.93 -16.79
N LEU A 139 0.83 -1.70 -17.33
CA LEU A 139 1.03 -1.51 -18.77
C LEU A 139 0.86 -2.79 -19.58
N LYS A 140 1.28 -3.94 -19.01
CA LYS A 140 1.21 -5.26 -19.65
C LYS A 140 -0.15 -5.93 -19.50
N PHE A 141 -0.92 -5.55 -18.48
CA PHE A 141 -2.26 -6.05 -18.21
C PHE A 141 -3.26 -4.90 -18.36
N PRO A 142 -3.98 -4.82 -19.49
CA PRO A 142 -4.92 -3.72 -19.74
C PRO A 142 -6.13 -3.84 -18.80
N MET A 143 -6.06 -3.16 -17.65
CA MET A 143 -7.06 -3.30 -16.57
C MET A 143 -8.48 -2.94 -17.00
N HIS A 144 -8.62 -2.05 -17.98
CA HIS A 144 -9.91 -1.63 -18.54
C HIS A 144 -10.68 -2.75 -19.24
N ARG A 145 -10.02 -3.86 -19.58
CA ARG A 145 -10.66 -5.02 -20.22
C ARG A 145 -11.30 -5.99 -19.24
N TYR A 146 -11.15 -5.76 -17.94
CA TYR A 146 -11.69 -6.64 -16.91
C TYR A 146 -12.88 -5.97 -16.24
N SER A 147 -13.91 -6.77 -15.95
CA SER A 147 -15.09 -6.30 -15.24
C SER A 147 -14.73 -5.79 -13.83
N ALA A 148 -15.41 -4.73 -13.38
CA ALA A 148 -15.27 -4.26 -12.01
C ALA A 148 -16.16 -5.07 -11.05
N SER A 149 -17.04 -5.94 -11.55
CA SER A 149 -17.92 -6.80 -10.76
C SER A 149 -17.46 -8.25 -10.69
N SER A 150 -16.79 -8.75 -11.74
CA SER A 150 -16.34 -10.13 -11.85
C SER A 150 -14.80 -10.28 -11.82
N GLY A 151 -14.33 -11.47 -11.44
CA GLY A 151 -12.91 -11.83 -11.54
C GLY A 151 -11.96 -11.14 -10.54
N PRO A 152 -10.63 -11.31 -10.69
CA PRO A 152 -9.64 -10.84 -9.72
C PRO A 152 -9.47 -9.31 -9.66
N ALA A 153 -9.88 -8.62 -10.72
CA ALA A 153 -9.87 -7.16 -10.80
C ALA A 153 -11.13 -6.50 -10.21
N SER A 154 -12.15 -7.27 -9.83
CA SER A 154 -13.41 -6.73 -9.29
C SER A 154 -13.27 -5.95 -7.98
N GLN A 155 -14.13 -4.95 -7.82
CA GLN A 155 -14.34 -4.19 -6.60
C GLN A 155 -14.90 -5.08 -5.49
N PRO A 156 -14.73 -4.71 -4.20
CA PRO A 156 -15.41 -5.36 -3.09
C PRO A 156 -16.92 -5.42 -3.31
N MET A 157 -17.51 -6.58 -3.06
CA MET A 157 -18.95 -6.75 -3.05
C MET A 157 -19.56 -5.85 -1.98
N SER A 158 -20.70 -5.27 -2.32
CA SER A 158 -21.63 -4.69 -1.37
C SER A 158 -22.23 -5.77 -0.46
N ALA A 159 -22.87 -5.36 0.62
CA ALA A 159 -23.49 -6.29 1.55
C ALA A 159 -24.66 -7.03 0.88
N LEU A 160 -25.43 -6.32 0.04
CA LEU A 160 -26.51 -6.90 -0.73
C LEU A 160 -26.00 -7.91 -1.78
N GLU A 161 -24.93 -7.60 -2.50
CA GLU A 161 -24.31 -8.55 -3.45
C GLU A 161 -23.82 -9.81 -2.75
N LEU A 162 -23.20 -9.69 -1.57
CA LEU A 162 -22.79 -10.85 -0.78
C LEU A 162 -23.98 -11.71 -0.34
N LEU A 163 -25.11 -11.11 0.07
CA LEU A 163 -26.32 -11.85 0.42
C LEU A 163 -26.90 -12.61 -0.77
N ILE A 164 -26.86 -12.02 -1.97
CA ILE A 164 -27.30 -12.67 -3.21
C ILE A 164 -26.35 -13.80 -3.60
N ASP A 165 -25.04 -13.54 -3.64
CA ASP A 165 -24.01 -14.51 -4.03
C ASP A 165 -23.95 -15.73 -3.08
N SER A 166 -24.15 -15.49 -1.78
CA SER A 166 -24.22 -16.55 -0.77
C SER A 166 -25.51 -17.37 -0.81
N GLY A 167 -26.52 -16.95 -1.58
CA GLY A 167 -27.86 -17.53 -1.53
C GLY A 167 -28.52 -17.36 -0.16
N ALA A 168 -28.13 -16.34 0.61
CA ALA A 168 -28.67 -16.09 1.95
C ALA A 168 -30.07 -15.47 1.90
N ILE A 169 -30.51 -14.90 0.77
CA ILE A 169 -31.86 -14.37 0.63
C ILE A 169 -32.83 -15.52 0.31
N VAL A 170 -33.79 -15.77 1.19
CA VAL A 170 -34.82 -16.80 1.02
C VAL A 170 -35.96 -16.26 0.15
N ALA A 171 -36.60 -17.15 -0.61
CA ALA A 171 -37.76 -16.81 -1.44
C ALA A 171 -38.96 -16.34 -0.59
N ASP A 172 -39.13 -16.98 0.57
CA ASP A 172 -40.21 -16.72 1.51
C ASP A 172 -40.04 -15.38 2.22
N LYS A 173 -41.15 -14.65 2.31
CA LYS A 173 -41.25 -13.42 3.10
C LYS A 173 -41.41 -13.78 4.57
N PHE A 174 -40.74 -13.01 5.41
CA PHE A 174 -40.93 -13.02 6.85
C PHE A 174 -42.38 -12.69 7.18
N LYS A 175 -43.04 -13.64 7.84
CA LYS A 175 -44.37 -13.48 8.42
C LYS A 175 -44.17 -13.09 9.88
N VAL A 176 -44.69 -11.93 10.27
CA VAL A 176 -44.80 -11.59 11.70
C VAL A 176 -45.80 -12.59 12.30
N PRO A 177 -45.51 -13.21 13.46
CA PRO A 177 -46.52 -14.02 14.13
C PRO A 177 -47.73 -13.13 14.41
N GLU A 178 -48.86 -13.41 13.74
CA GLU A 178 -50.15 -12.84 14.13
C GLU A 178 -50.50 -13.47 15.48
N ASN A 179 -50.91 -12.62 16.43
CA ASN A 179 -51.27 -12.97 17.80
C ASN A 179 -51.87 -14.38 17.94
N ASP A 180 -51.10 -15.32 18.46
CA ASP A 180 -51.62 -16.53 19.10
C ASP A 180 -50.89 -16.69 20.44
N GLU A 181 -51.66 -16.50 21.50
CA GLU A 181 -51.36 -17.00 22.83
C GLU A 181 -51.12 -18.52 22.73
N GLU A 182 -50.12 -19.02 23.46
CA GLU A 182 -49.80 -20.43 23.61
C GLU A 182 -49.33 -21.21 22.36
N GLN A 183 -48.08 -20.99 21.96
CA GLN A 183 -47.23 -22.11 21.55
C GLN A 183 -45.75 -21.76 21.64
N THR A 184 -45.07 -22.43 22.58
CA THR A 184 -43.61 -22.60 22.72
C THR A 184 -42.76 -21.55 22.01
N SER A 185 -42.42 -20.50 22.76
CA SER A 185 -41.45 -19.47 22.39
C SER A 185 -40.27 -20.09 21.62
N PRO A 186 -39.95 -19.59 20.41
CA PRO A 186 -38.59 -19.74 19.90
C PRO A 186 -37.68 -19.12 20.96
N LYS A 187 -36.56 -19.77 21.29
CA LYS A 187 -35.59 -19.21 22.25
C LYS A 187 -35.28 -17.76 21.84
N PRO A 188 -35.19 -16.79 22.77
CA PRO A 188 -35.11 -15.36 22.47
C PRO A 188 -33.85 -14.87 21.73
N GLU A 189 -33.01 -15.76 21.19
CA GLU A 189 -31.71 -15.40 20.59
C GLU A 189 -31.78 -15.09 19.07
N GLU A 190 -32.94 -15.23 18.42
CA GLU A 190 -33.02 -15.18 16.93
C GLU A 190 -33.94 -14.10 16.32
N ALA A 191 -34.65 -13.30 17.12
CA ALA A 191 -35.49 -12.22 16.62
C ALA A 191 -34.68 -10.92 16.48
N ASP A 192 -34.33 -10.52 15.24
CA ASP A 192 -33.98 -9.12 14.96
C ASP A 192 -35.21 -8.26 15.28
N GLU A 193 -35.12 -7.42 16.31
CA GLU A 193 -36.17 -6.45 16.68
C GLU A 193 -36.52 -5.48 15.53
N ASP A 194 -35.67 -5.40 14.49
CA ASP A 194 -35.83 -4.54 13.31
C ASP A 194 -36.49 -5.21 12.08
N ARG A 195 -36.96 -6.46 12.16
CA ARG A 195 -37.57 -7.13 10.98
C ARG A 195 -38.95 -6.56 10.67
N LYS A 196 -39.08 -5.89 9.51
CA LYS A 196 -40.38 -5.42 9.01
C LYS A 196 -41.16 -6.57 8.38
N ALA A 197 -42.47 -6.61 8.63
CA ALA A 197 -43.39 -7.53 7.97
C ALA A 197 -43.25 -7.43 6.44
N GLY A 198 -43.07 -8.57 5.76
CA GLY A 198 -42.95 -8.62 4.30
C GLY A 198 -41.52 -8.48 3.73
N GLU A 199 -40.50 -8.32 4.57
CA GLU A 199 -39.09 -8.50 4.19
C GLU A 199 -38.80 -9.97 3.86
N ARG A 200 -37.88 -10.25 2.94
CA ARG A 200 -37.38 -11.60 2.68
C ARG A 200 -36.60 -12.13 3.88
N ALA A 201 -36.82 -13.40 4.22
CA ALA A 201 -36.06 -14.03 5.30
C ALA A 201 -34.58 -14.19 4.88
N ILE A 202 -33.67 -14.00 5.83
CA ILE A 202 -32.23 -14.19 5.62
C ILE A 202 -31.81 -15.52 6.26
N ASN A 203 -31.26 -16.41 5.45
CA ASN A 203 -30.61 -17.63 5.89
C ASN A 203 -29.22 -17.31 6.45
N ARG A 204 -29.17 -17.06 7.77
CA ARG A 204 -27.92 -16.77 8.50
C ARG A 204 -26.88 -17.90 8.39
N SER A 205 -27.32 -19.16 8.30
CA SER A 205 -26.40 -20.30 8.15
C SER A 205 -25.68 -20.32 6.79
N ALA A 206 -26.39 -19.96 5.71
CA ALA A 206 -25.81 -19.82 4.38
C ALA A 206 -24.80 -18.66 4.34
N LEU A 207 -25.16 -17.51 4.95
CA LEU A 207 -24.26 -16.37 5.06
C LEU A 207 -23.02 -16.71 5.88
N ARG A 208 -23.15 -17.37 7.03
CA ARG A 208 -22.00 -17.83 7.84
C ARG A 208 -21.08 -18.73 7.01
N LYS A 209 -21.62 -19.72 6.31
CA LYS A 209 -20.83 -20.61 5.44
C LYS A 209 -20.10 -19.83 4.34
N ALA A 210 -20.73 -18.80 3.77
CA ALA A 210 -20.09 -17.93 2.78
C ALA A 210 -18.94 -17.11 3.39
N LEU A 211 -19.09 -16.63 4.63
CA LEU A 211 -18.04 -15.90 5.36
C LEU A 211 -16.89 -16.79 5.83
N GLU A 212 -17.12 -18.09 6.00
CA GLU A 212 -16.08 -19.08 6.36
C GLU A 212 -15.24 -19.52 5.15
N LYS A 213 -15.84 -19.53 3.95
CA LYS A 213 -15.18 -19.92 2.69
C LYS A 213 -13.78 -19.30 2.48
N PRO A 214 -13.51 -18.03 2.85
CA PRO A 214 -12.21 -17.38 2.64
C PRO A 214 -11.13 -17.70 3.69
N PHE A 215 -11.40 -18.49 4.74
CA PHE A 215 -10.47 -18.66 5.88
C PHE A 215 -9.12 -19.29 5.51
N GLY A 216 -9.00 -19.91 4.33
CA GLY A 216 -7.71 -20.38 3.81
C GLY A 216 -7.05 -21.45 4.69
N PRO A 217 -5.72 -21.64 4.55
CA PRO A 217 -5.01 -22.69 5.29
C PRO A 217 -4.82 -22.34 6.76
N HIS A 218 -4.77 -23.38 7.59
CA HIS A 218 -4.41 -23.27 9.00
C HIS A 218 -2.98 -22.76 9.17
N ASN A 219 -2.72 -22.14 10.31
CA ASN A 219 -1.40 -21.69 10.70
C ASN A 219 -0.50 -22.90 11.03
N PRO A 220 0.59 -23.14 10.27
CA PRO A 220 1.48 -24.26 10.51
C PRO A 220 2.35 -24.11 11.78
N PHE A 221 2.40 -22.92 12.39
CA PHE A 221 3.26 -22.66 13.55
C PHE A 221 2.62 -22.94 14.93
N LEU A 222 1.31 -23.18 15.00
CA LEU A 222 0.54 -23.26 16.26
C LEU A 222 1.18 -24.15 17.34
N ASN A 223 1.69 -25.30 16.95
CA ASN A 223 2.27 -26.30 17.85
C ASN A 223 3.76 -26.57 17.58
N VAL A 224 4.41 -25.70 16.82
CA VAL A 224 5.81 -25.87 16.42
C VAL A 224 6.71 -25.40 17.55
N ASN A 225 7.65 -26.26 17.94
CA ASN A 225 8.74 -25.84 18.81
C ASN A 225 9.69 -24.93 18.03
N LEU A 226 9.60 -23.62 18.26
CA LEU A 226 10.37 -22.60 17.55
C LEU A 226 11.89 -22.69 17.82
N ARG A 227 12.36 -23.53 18.75
CA ARG A 227 13.79 -23.84 18.92
C ARG A 227 14.31 -24.87 17.92
N ASN A 228 13.43 -25.63 17.28
CA ASN A 228 13.80 -26.65 16.31
C ASN A 228 13.79 -26.06 14.90
N ASP A 229 14.99 -25.81 14.34
CA ASP A 229 15.17 -25.26 12.99
C ASP A 229 14.46 -26.09 11.91
N ALA A 230 14.55 -27.43 11.98
CA ALA A 230 13.90 -28.30 11.02
C ALA A 230 12.36 -28.20 11.08
N ALA A 231 11.79 -28.12 12.28
CA ALA A 231 10.34 -27.97 12.45
C ALA A 231 9.85 -26.59 11.98
N VAL A 232 10.62 -25.53 12.25
CA VAL A 232 10.31 -24.18 11.74
C VAL A 232 10.37 -24.13 10.22
N ARG A 233 11.38 -24.74 9.60
CA ARG A 233 11.50 -24.82 8.12
C ARG A 233 10.34 -25.59 7.51
N ALA A 234 9.96 -26.73 8.10
CA ALA A 234 8.80 -27.51 7.65
C ALA A 234 7.52 -26.66 7.69
N ALA A 235 7.29 -25.92 8.78
CA ALA A 235 6.14 -25.03 8.89
C ALA A 235 6.18 -23.87 7.88
N ILE A 236 7.35 -23.30 7.59
CA ILE A 236 7.53 -22.30 6.54
C ILE A 236 7.23 -22.89 5.15
N ASP A 237 7.59 -24.15 4.91
CA ASP A 237 7.33 -24.82 3.64
C ASP A 237 5.84 -25.07 3.36
N GLU A 238 5.02 -25.19 4.41
CA GLU A 238 3.57 -25.31 4.33
C GLU A 238 2.85 -23.97 4.03
N LEU A 239 3.53 -22.82 4.19
CA LEU A 239 2.93 -21.53 3.91
C LEU A 239 2.71 -21.34 2.39
N PRO A 240 1.60 -20.69 1.99
CA PRO A 240 1.48 -20.14 0.65
C PRO A 240 2.66 -19.22 0.34
N TRP A 241 3.13 -19.22 -0.91
CA TRP A 241 4.31 -18.44 -1.31
C TRP A 241 4.14 -16.95 -1.00
N TYR A 242 2.93 -16.41 -1.22
CA TYR A 242 2.62 -15.01 -0.95
C TYR A 242 2.68 -14.70 0.55
N ALA A 243 2.23 -15.63 1.40
CA ALA A 243 2.23 -15.48 2.84
C ALA A 243 3.68 -15.49 3.36
N THR A 244 4.52 -16.36 2.81
CA THR A 244 5.96 -16.40 3.13
C THR A 244 6.64 -15.06 2.85
N VAL A 245 6.41 -14.50 1.66
CA VAL A 245 7.00 -13.23 1.22
C VAL A 245 6.55 -12.06 2.10
N ILE A 246 5.25 -11.96 2.37
CA ILE A 246 4.68 -10.89 3.20
C ILE A 246 5.12 -11.03 4.65
N LEU A 247 5.06 -12.24 5.22
CA LEU A 247 5.47 -12.51 6.60
C LEU A 247 6.95 -12.20 6.81
N TYR A 248 7.83 -12.62 5.90
CA TYR A 248 9.25 -12.25 5.95
C TYR A 248 9.44 -10.72 5.95
N SER A 249 8.79 -10.02 5.01
CA SER A 249 8.89 -8.56 4.92
C SER A 249 8.41 -7.86 6.19
N ALA A 250 7.35 -8.37 6.81
CA ALA A 250 6.81 -7.86 8.05
C ALA A 250 7.74 -8.14 9.23
N LEU A 251 8.17 -9.40 9.43
CA LEU A 251 8.98 -9.81 10.58
C LEU A 251 10.39 -9.21 10.55
N VAL A 252 10.96 -8.93 9.37
CA VAL A 252 12.21 -8.16 9.26
C VAL A 252 12.04 -6.77 9.88
N ARG A 253 10.92 -6.09 9.63
CA ARG A 253 10.60 -4.78 10.23
C ARG A 253 10.34 -4.89 11.72
N VAL A 254 9.64 -5.93 12.16
CA VAL A 254 9.42 -6.21 13.59
C VAL A 254 10.75 -6.42 14.31
N ASN A 255 11.64 -7.22 13.74
CA ASN A 255 12.95 -7.47 14.33
C ASN A 255 13.75 -6.17 14.46
N ALA A 256 13.80 -5.35 13.40
CA ALA A 256 14.51 -4.07 13.41
C ALA A 256 13.90 -3.02 14.34
N LEU A 257 12.58 -3.07 14.60
CA LEU A 257 11.93 -2.17 15.55
C LEU A 257 12.43 -2.36 16.98
N HIS A 258 12.80 -3.59 17.32
CA HIS A 258 13.19 -3.97 18.67
C HIS A 258 14.71 -4.14 18.85
N ASP A 259 15.48 -3.98 17.78
CA ASP A 259 16.94 -4.04 17.80
C ASP A 259 17.53 -2.62 17.66
N SER A 260 18.15 -2.12 18.74
CA SER A 260 18.74 -0.77 18.77
C SER A 260 19.93 -0.59 17.84
N ASP A 261 20.58 -1.68 17.44
CA ASP A 261 21.80 -1.63 16.62
C ASP A 261 21.46 -1.49 15.13
N ILE A 262 20.22 -1.77 14.74
CA ILE A 262 19.78 -1.77 13.36
C ILE A 262 19.24 -0.40 12.97
N LYS A 263 19.81 0.20 11.92
CA LYS A 263 19.27 1.42 11.33
C LYS A 263 17.92 1.12 10.66
N LEU A 264 16.84 1.49 11.34
CA LEU A 264 15.47 1.22 10.92
C LEU A 264 15.19 1.65 9.46
N SER A 265 15.68 2.83 9.05
CA SER A 265 15.45 3.35 7.70
C SER A 265 15.98 2.41 6.60
N SER A 266 17.16 1.82 6.77
CA SER A 266 17.71 0.91 5.76
C SER A 266 16.92 -0.40 5.67
N VAL A 267 16.31 -0.83 6.78
CA VAL A 267 15.46 -2.02 6.79
C VAL A 267 14.13 -1.76 6.09
N LEU A 268 13.54 -0.59 6.31
CA LEU A 268 12.30 -0.19 5.63
C LEU A 268 12.51 -0.15 4.12
N ASP A 269 13.58 0.49 3.65
CA ASP A 269 13.94 0.59 2.22
C ASP A 269 14.20 -0.81 1.63
N ALA A 270 15.00 -1.64 2.31
CA ALA A 270 15.31 -2.99 1.83
C ALA A 270 14.08 -3.92 1.79
N SER A 271 13.19 -3.79 2.77
CA SER A 271 11.92 -4.53 2.82
C SER A 271 10.98 -4.10 1.69
N GLU A 272 10.90 -2.81 1.39
CA GLU A 272 10.08 -2.32 0.29
C GLU A 272 10.63 -2.74 -1.07
N GLU A 273 11.94 -2.64 -1.27
CA GLU A 273 12.60 -3.11 -2.50
C GLU A 273 12.41 -4.61 -2.70
N PHE A 274 12.46 -5.40 -1.62
CA PHE A 274 12.17 -6.83 -1.66
C PHE A 274 10.74 -7.13 -2.14
N LEU A 275 9.73 -6.34 -1.72
CA LEU A 275 8.36 -6.49 -2.23
C LEU A 275 8.22 -6.03 -3.68
N ARG A 276 9.00 -5.04 -4.12
CA ARG A 276 9.09 -4.62 -5.53
C ARG A 276 9.71 -5.71 -6.41
N ASP A 277 10.64 -6.51 -5.90
CA ASP A 277 11.20 -7.65 -6.63
C ASP A 277 10.15 -8.70 -6.99
N VAL A 278 9.09 -8.85 -6.19
CA VAL A 278 7.99 -9.77 -6.49
C VAL A 278 7.24 -9.34 -7.76
N TRP A 279 7.02 -8.04 -7.93
CA TRP A 279 6.46 -7.52 -9.18
C TRP A 279 7.38 -7.81 -10.37
N ARG A 280 8.71 -7.73 -10.20
CA ARG A 280 9.67 -8.09 -11.25
C ARG A 280 9.61 -9.58 -11.59
N ASP A 281 9.44 -10.45 -10.59
CA ASP A 281 9.19 -11.89 -10.80
C ASP A 281 7.91 -12.11 -11.64
N ILE A 282 6.80 -11.46 -11.29
CA ILE A 282 5.52 -11.57 -12.02
C ILE A 282 5.64 -11.01 -13.46
N ASN A 283 6.27 -9.85 -13.63
CA ASN A 283 6.46 -9.24 -14.95
C ASN A 283 7.34 -10.09 -15.87
N ARG A 284 8.30 -10.85 -15.32
CA ARG A 284 9.08 -11.84 -16.07
C ARG A 284 8.19 -12.96 -16.60
N GLU A 285 7.26 -13.47 -15.79
CA GLU A 285 6.32 -14.50 -16.23
C GLU A 285 5.39 -13.99 -17.34
N LYS A 286 4.91 -12.74 -17.23
CA LYS A 286 4.15 -12.09 -18.30
C LYS A 286 4.97 -11.90 -19.58
N THR A 287 6.25 -11.53 -19.49
CA THR A 287 7.13 -11.46 -20.67
C THR A 287 7.31 -12.83 -21.34
N LYS A 288 7.45 -13.91 -20.56
CA LYS A 288 7.65 -15.27 -21.09
C LYS A 288 6.41 -15.80 -21.80
N LEU A 289 5.23 -15.61 -21.21
CA LEU A 289 3.97 -16.17 -21.69
C LEU A 289 3.21 -15.25 -22.66
N GLY A 290 3.57 -13.96 -22.72
CA GLY A 290 2.94 -12.98 -23.60
C GLY A 290 1.44 -12.85 -23.31
N ASP A 291 0.63 -12.80 -24.37
CA ASP A 291 -0.82 -12.59 -24.26
C ASP A 291 -1.61 -13.82 -23.78
N SER A 292 -0.96 -14.99 -23.70
CA SER A 292 -1.59 -16.18 -23.11
C SER A 292 -1.85 -16.04 -21.61
N LEU A 293 -1.03 -15.25 -20.89
CA LEU A 293 -1.20 -14.98 -19.47
C LEU A 293 -2.14 -13.81 -19.24
N VAL A 294 -3.30 -14.08 -18.64
CA VAL A 294 -4.40 -13.13 -18.43
C VAL A 294 -4.79 -13.07 -16.96
N ILE A 295 -5.30 -11.94 -16.45
CA ILE A 295 -5.65 -11.83 -15.02
C ILE A 295 -6.83 -12.74 -14.68
N GLY A 296 -7.81 -12.81 -15.56
CA GLY A 296 -9.02 -13.62 -15.44
C GLY A 296 -9.70 -13.77 -16.79
N PRO A 297 -10.84 -14.48 -16.84
CA PRO A 297 -11.66 -14.53 -18.04
C PRO A 297 -12.01 -13.11 -18.49
N TYR A 298 -11.90 -12.85 -19.80
CA TYR A 298 -12.37 -11.59 -20.37
C TYR A 298 -13.90 -11.65 -20.49
N ASP A 299 -14.58 -10.61 -20.00
CA ASP A 299 -16.01 -10.42 -20.25
C ASP A 299 -16.27 -9.70 -21.59
N TYR A 300 -15.22 -9.38 -22.36
CA TYR A 300 -15.36 -8.66 -23.63
C TYR A 300 -15.18 -9.57 -24.86
N PRO A 301 -16.07 -9.51 -25.86
CA PRO A 301 -15.73 -9.95 -27.20
C PRO A 301 -14.59 -9.07 -27.72
N ASP A 302 -13.51 -9.71 -28.13
CA ASP A 302 -12.39 -9.06 -28.81
C ASP A 302 -12.92 -8.26 -30.02
N PRO A 303 -12.85 -6.92 -30.04
CA PRO A 303 -13.45 -6.10 -31.09
C PRO A 303 -12.83 -6.37 -32.46
N ASP A 304 -11.60 -6.90 -32.49
CA ASP A 304 -10.90 -7.27 -33.72
C ASP A 304 -11.30 -8.67 -34.22
N LYS A 305 -11.89 -9.51 -33.35
CA LYS A 305 -12.52 -10.77 -33.76
C LYS A 305 -13.97 -10.50 -34.13
N LYS A 306 -14.20 -10.29 -35.42
CA LYS A 306 -15.55 -10.40 -36.02
C LYS A 306 -16.23 -11.65 -35.46
N ALA A 307 -17.34 -11.46 -34.75
CA ALA A 307 -18.13 -12.54 -34.17
C ALA A 307 -18.42 -13.60 -35.24
N GLY A 308 -17.63 -14.69 -35.22
CA GLY A 308 -17.89 -15.84 -36.07
C GLY A 308 -19.25 -16.39 -35.68
N LYS A 309 -20.10 -16.70 -36.68
CA LYS A 309 -21.44 -17.24 -36.43
C LYS A 309 -21.36 -18.37 -35.39
N PRO A 310 -22.17 -18.33 -34.32
CA PRO A 310 -22.10 -19.32 -33.25
C PRO A 310 -22.37 -20.71 -33.83
N LYS A 311 -21.35 -21.58 -33.80
CA LYS A 311 -21.54 -23.00 -34.12
C LYS A 311 -22.31 -23.63 -32.96
N LYS A 312 -23.57 -23.97 -33.18
CA LYS A 312 -24.38 -24.79 -32.25
C LYS A 312 -23.68 -26.14 -31.99
N LYS A 313 -22.87 -26.23 -30.95
CA LYS A 313 -22.52 -27.51 -30.32
C LYS A 313 -23.36 -27.68 -29.07
N LYS A 314 -24.03 -28.83 -28.96
CA LYS A 314 -24.76 -29.26 -27.76
C LYS A 314 -23.74 -29.49 -26.63
N ALA A 315 -23.66 -28.54 -25.68
CA ALA A 315 -22.93 -28.73 -24.44
C ALA A 315 -23.89 -29.24 -23.35
N LYS A 316 -23.51 -30.37 -22.75
CA LYS A 316 -24.12 -30.95 -21.55
C LYS A 316 -23.17 -30.57 -20.41
N GLY A 317 -23.66 -29.87 -19.40
CA GLY A 317 -22.87 -29.39 -18.25
C GLY A 317 -22.89 -27.88 -18.18
N ALA A 318 -23.82 -27.34 -17.38
CA ALA A 318 -23.97 -25.92 -17.14
C ALA A 318 -22.97 -25.47 -16.07
N ASP A 319 -21.99 -24.69 -16.49
CA ASP A 319 -21.42 -23.63 -15.67
C ASP A 319 -21.89 -22.30 -16.26
N ILE A 320 -22.40 -21.43 -15.39
CA ILE A 320 -22.82 -20.06 -15.64
C ILE A 320 -21.60 -19.33 -16.24
N GLY A 321 -21.63 -18.64 -17.37
CA GLY A 321 -22.71 -18.01 -18.11
C GLY A 321 -22.16 -16.76 -18.80
N THR A 322 -20.96 -16.83 -19.38
CA THR A 322 -20.45 -15.83 -20.33
C THR A 322 -20.26 -16.57 -21.64
N GLY A 323 -21.12 -16.32 -22.63
CA GLY A 323 -21.16 -17.03 -23.92
C GLY A 323 -19.96 -16.77 -24.83
N ILE A 324 -18.79 -16.47 -24.26
CA ILE A 324 -17.55 -16.17 -24.97
C ILE A 324 -16.71 -17.45 -24.98
N GLU A 325 -16.54 -18.05 -26.16
CA GLU A 325 -15.58 -19.15 -26.34
C GLU A 325 -14.17 -18.61 -26.00
N GLN A 326 -13.68 -18.97 -24.82
CA GLN A 326 -12.31 -18.63 -24.43
C GLN A 326 -11.33 -19.34 -25.38
N PRO A 327 -10.30 -18.65 -25.90
CA PRO A 327 -9.28 -19.31 -26.70
C PRO A 327 -8.58 -20.38 -25.85
N SER A 328 -8.40 -21.57 -26.44
CA SER A 328 -7.94 -22.79 -25.78
C SER A 328 -6.57 -22.72 -25.08
N ASN A 329 -5.85 -21.59 -25.19
CA ASN A 329 -4.50 -21.40 -24.68
C ASN A 329 -4.39 -20.29 -23.62
N MET A 330 -5.50 -19.83 -23.03
CA MET A 330 -5.43 -18.86 -21.93
C MET A 330 -4.97 -19.49 -20.62
N ILE A 331 -4.05 -18.81 -19.95
CA ILE A 331 -3.52 -19.17 -18.64
C ILE A 331 -3.95 -18.08 -17.66
N ILE A 332 -4.74 -18.43 -16.65
CA ILE A 332 -5.18 -17.51 -15.61
C ILE A 332 -3.99 -17.21 -14.68
N LEU A 333 -3.74 -15.93 -14.41
CA LEU A 333 -2.59 -15.45 -13.66
C LEU A 333 -2.55 -16.04 -12.24
N SER A 334 -3.67 -16.10 -11.54
CA SER A 334 -3.73 -16.67 -10.18
C SER A 334 -3.30 -18.14 -10.15
N GLU A 335 -3.79 -18.95 -11.09
CA GLU A 335 -3.43 -20.36 -11.22
C GLU A 335 -1.96 -20.55 -11.63
N HIS A 336 -1.46 -19.69 -12.51
CA HIS A 336 -0.04 -19.69 -12.89
C HIS A 336 0.84 -19.37 -11.69
N LEU A 337 0.53 -18.30 -10.96
CA LEU A 337 1.27 -17.87 -9.78
C LEU A 337 1.21 -18.89 -8.64
N ALA A 338 0.11 -19.64 -8.50
CA ALA A 338 0.05 -20.75 -7.55
C ALA A 338 1.11 -21.83 -7.86
N LYS A 339 1.41 -22.07 -9.14
CA LYS A 339 2.41 -23.06 -9.59
C LYS A 339 3.84 -22.52 -9.56
N VAL A 340 4.07 -21.30 -10.05
CA VAL A 340 5.43 -20.75 -10.21
C VAL A 340 5.89 -19.89 -9.03
N GLY A 341 4.98 -19.30 -8.28
CA GLY A 341 5.26 -18.43 -7.13
C GLY A 341 6.14 -19.07 -6.05
N PRO A 342 5.95 -20.37 -5.69
CA PRO A 342 6.86 -21.07 -4.78
C PRO A 342 8.32 -21.10 -5.24
N ASN A 343 8.56 -21.01 -6.55
CA ASN A 343 9.87 -21.10 -7.17
C ASN A 343 10.52 -19.74 -7.45
N PHE A 344 9.82 -18.63 -7.18
CA PHE A 344 10.39 -17.29 -7.33
C PHE A 344 11.63 -17.09 -6.47
N LYS A 345 12.56 -16.29 -6.98
CA LYS A 345 13.81 -15.96 -6.26
C LYS A 345 13.49 -15.28 -4.92
N THR A 346 12.49 -14.40 -4.92
CA THR A 346 11.99 -13.72 -3.73
C THR A 346 11.43 -14.71 -2.70
N THR A 347 10.60 -15.66 -3.12
CA THR A 347 10.04 -16.69 -2.22
C THR A 347 11.13 -17.57 -1.60
N LYS A 348 12.09 -18.06 -2.40
CA LYS A 348 13.19 -18.90 -1.89
C LYS A 348 14.03 -18.16 -0.84
N ARG A 349 14.40 -16.92 -1.13
CA ARG A 349 15.10 -16.05 -0.18
C ARG A 349 14.26 -15.81 1.08
N ALA A 350 12.96 -15.55 0.94
CA ALA A 350 12.07 -15.36 2.09
C ALA A 350 12.05 -16.60 2.98
N LYS A 351 11.93 -17.82 2.42
CA LYS A 351 11.94 -19.05 3.21
C LYS A 351 13.21 -19.19 4.05
N GLU A 352 14.37 -18.97 3.44
CA GLU A 352 15.67 -19.10 4.08
C GLU A 352 15.86 -18.08 5.22
N GLU A 353 15.53 -16.81 4.97
CA GLU A 353 15.71 -15.73 5.94
C GLU A 353 14.63 -15.73 7.03
N LEU A 354 13.40 -16.12 6.70
CA LEU A 354 12.31 -16.25 7.66
C LEU A 354 12.62 -17.30 8.72
N ALA A 355 13.24 -18.41 8.34
CA ALA A 355 13.69 -19.43 9.30
C ALA A 355 14.67 -18.82 10.32
N LYS A 356 15.65 -18.03 9.87
CA LYS A 356 16.63 -17.38 10.76
C LYS A 356 15.96 -16.40 11.73
N ILE A 357 14.88 -15.73 11.31
CA ILE A 357 14.13 -14.78 12.14
C ILE A 357 13.23 -15.50 13.14
N ILE A 358 12.58 -16.61 12.75
CA ILE A 358 11.61 -17.33 13.59
C ILE A 358 12.30 -18.31 14.55
N VAL A 359 13.46 -18.87 14.21
CA VAL A 359 14.15 -19.82 15.08
C VAL A 359 14.61 -19.11 16.36
N LYS A 360 14.25 -19.69 17.51
CA LYS A 360 14.58 -19.16 18.83
C LYS A 360 15.99 -19.63 19.21
N PRO A 361 16.93 -18.71 19.50
CA PRO A 361 18.26 -19.10 19.92
C PRO A 361 18.19 -19.88 21.24
N ALA A 362 19.17 -20.76 21.47
CA ALA A 362 19.28 -21.49 22.72
C ALA A 362 19.48 -20.52 23.90
N THR A 363 18.94 -20.88 25.07
CA THR A 363 19.11 -20.11 26.32
C THR A 363 20.59 -19.86 26.62
N GLY A 364 20.99 -18.59 26.79
CA GLY A 364 22.37 -18.19 27.05
C GLY A 364 23.13 -17.64 25.83
N ILE A 365 22.52 -17.64 24.65
CA ILE A 365 23.04 -16.98 23.44
C ILE A 365 22.32 -15.64 23.30
N ASP A 366 23.08 -14.54 23.20
CA ASP A 366 22.65 -13.13 23.28
C ASP A 366 21.30 -12.85 22.56
N PRO A 367 20.20 -12.56 23.30
CA PRO A 367 18.87 -12.47 22.73
C PRO A 367 18.63 -11.06 22.17
N LYS A 368 19.17 -10.78 20.97
CA LYS A 368 18.83 -9.56 20.20
C LYS A 368 17.47 -9.62 19.49
N ARG A 369 16.87 -10.81 19.40
CA ARG A 369 15.55 -11.00 18.78
C ARG A 369 14.45 -10.56 19.77
N PRO A 370 13.39 -9.85 19.34
CA PRO A 370 12.17 -9.68 20.12
C PRO A 370 11.38 -10.99 20.14
N VAL A 371 11.97 -12.01 20.77
CA VAL A 371 11.49 -13.39 20.76
C VAL A 371 10.01 -13.44 21.13
N ASP A 372 9.61 -12.68 22.16
CA ASP A 372 8.23 -12.67 22.64
C ASP A 372 7.23 -12.07 21.65
N VAL A 373 7.60 -11.08 20.84
CA VAL A 373 6.66 -10.49 19.87
C VAL A 373 6.47 -11.43 18.69
N ILE A 374 7.57 -11.96 18.15
CA ILE A 374 7.51 -12.86 17.00
C ILE A 374 6.82 -14.17 17.37
N ASP A 375 7.13 -14.76 18.53
CA ASP A 375 6.48 -15.98 19.02
C ASP A 375 4.96 -15.75 19.17
N ARG A 376 4.55 -14.60 19.71
CA ARG A 376 3.12 -14.23 19.80
C ARG A 376 2.46 -14.08 18.44
N ILE A 377 3.12 -13.47 17.45
CA ILE A 377 2.57 -13.32 16.10
C ILE A 377 2.36 -14.69 15.44
N VAL A 378 3.35 -15.60 15.54
CA VAL A 378 3.27 -16.87 14.82
C VAL A 378 2.49 -17.95 15.58
N GLN A 379 2.32 -17.88 16.90
CA GLN A 379 1.66 -18.96 17.67
C GLN A 379 0.24 -18.63 18.18
N ARG A 380 -0.23 -17.37 18.09
CA ARG A 380 -1.55 -16.99 18.65
C ARG A 380 -2.70 -16.92 17.63
N HIS A 381 -2.48 -17.45 16.43
CA HIS A 381 -3.47 -17.43 15.36
C HIS A 381 -3.65 -18.82 14.78
N GLY A 382 -4.88 -19.21 14.49
CA GLY A 382 -5.26 -20.52 13.98
C GLY A 382 -5.19 -20.62 12.47
N TYR A 383 -5.14 -19.48 11.79
CA TYR A 383 -5.08 -19.37 10.34
C TYR A 383 -3.94 -18.46 9.88
N VAL A 384 -3.46 -18.71 8.67
CA VAL A 384 -2.37 -17.92 8.06
C VAL A 384 -2.74 -16.43 7.97
N PHE A 385 -4.00 -16.10 7.68
CA PHE A 385 -4.42 -14.70 7.62
C PHE A 385 -4.23 -13.98 8.96
N GLY A 386 -4.54 -14.63 10.09
CA GLY A 386 -4.37 -14.04 11.42
C GLY A 386 -2.90 -13.73 11.73
N VAL A 387 -2.00 -14.65 11.36
CA VAL A 387 -0.55 -14.45 11.47
C VAL A 387 -0.10 -13.24 10.64
N LEU A 388 -0.55 -13.15 9.39
CA LEU A 388 -0.20 -12.02 8.51
C LEU A 388 -0.75 -10.70 9.04
N ALA A 389 -2.03 -10.64 9.46
CA ALA A 389 -2.62 -9.43 10.01
C ALA A 389 -1.88 -8.94 11.26
N SER A 390 -1.61 -9.83 12.22
CA SER A 390 -0.87 -9.49 13.44
C SER A 390 0.59 -9.13 13.18
N SER A 391 1.19 -9.62 12.09
CA SER A 391 2.53 -9.17 11.67
C SER A 391 2.55 -7.74 11.13
N LEU A 392 1.39 -7.20 10.72
CA LEU A 392 1.25 -5.88 10.12
C LEU A 392 0.74 -4.81 11.08
N THR A 393 0.26 -5.12 12.27
CA THR A 393 -0.36 -4.12 13.18
C THR A 393 0.61 -3.05 13.69
N ASP A 394 0.10 -1.89 14.10
CA ASP A 394 0.88 -0.79 14.70
C ASP A 394 0.78 -0.74 16.24
N GLY A 395 -0.07 -1.58 16.83
CA GLY A 395 -0.27 -1.71 18.27
C GLY A 395 -1.09 -0.60 18.93
N LYS A 396 -1.69 0.33 18.16
CA LYS A 396 -2.52 1.42 18.75
C LYS A 396 -3.83 0.90 19.33
N ASP A 397 -4.40 -0.11 18.72
CA ASP A 397 -5.69 -0.69 19.13
C ASP A 397 -5.51 -1.76 20.22
N GLY A 398 -4.45 -1.67 21.04
CA GLY A 398 -4.08 -2.69 22.03
C GLY A 398 -3.49 -3.97 21.42
N THR A 399 -3.25 -4.00 20.12
CA THR A 399 -2.62 -5.10 19.38
C THR A 399 -1.09 -5.10 19.53
N LEU A 400 -0.40 -6.05 18.88
CA LEU A 400 1.06 -6.11 18.90
C LEU A 400 1.66 -4.95 18.08
N LYS A 401 2.69 -4.29 18.61
CA LYS A 401 3.52 -3.35 17.86
C LYS A 401 4.36 -4.14 16.85
N ALA A 402 3.84 -4.26 15.63
CA ALA A 402 4.45 -5.05 14.57
C ALA A 402 4.92 -4.14 13.43
N ALA A 403 4.90 -4.60 12.17
CA ALA A 403 5.59 -3.92 11.07
C ALA A 403 5.14 -2.47 10.83
N ARG A 404 3.87 -2.11 11.05
CA ARG A 404 3.39 -0.73 10.85
C ARG A 404 3.76 0.23 11.99
N SER A 405 4.23 -0.28 13.12
CA SER A 405 4.80 0.58 14.17
C SER A 405 6.22 1.05 13.86
N ALA A 406 6.93 0.37 12.95
CA ALA A 406 8.23 0.78 12.44
C ALA A 406 8.16 1.86 11.35
N GLY A 407 7.01 2.01 10.69
CA GLY A 407 6.82 2.93 9.57
C GLY A 407 5.69 2.48 8.66
N VAL A 408 5.53 3.16 7.53
CA VAL A 408 4.45 2.84 6.59
C VAL A 408 4.71 1.49 5.90
N MET A 409 3.78 0.55 6.07
CA MET A 409 3.69 -0.68 5.29
C MET A 409 2.29 -0.74 4.68
N ALA A 410 2.09 0.07 3.64
CA ALA A 410 0.80 0.19 2.97
C ALA A 410 0.50 -1.10 2.19
N PRO A 411 -0.76 -1.54 2.14
CA PRO A 411 -1.14 -2.69 1.32
C PRO A 411 -0.71 -2.56 -0.14
N ASN A 412 -0.65 -1.34 -0.69
CA ASN A 412 -0.16 -1.08 -2.05
C ASN A 412 1.24 -1.66 -2.33
N THR A 413 2.08 -1.86 -1.31
CA THR A 413 3.40 -2.51 -1.47
C THR A 413 3.32 -3.97 -1.91
N PHE A 414 2.20 -4.65 -1.64
CA PHE A 414 1.92 -6.01 -2.05
C PHE A 414 0.59 -6.12 -2.81
N LEU A 415 0.25 -5.09 -3.60
CA LEU A 415 -0.96 -5.07 -4.44
C LEU A 415 -1.05 -6.25 -5.43
N TRP A 416 0.08 -6.88 -5.78
CA TRP A 416 0.11 -8.11 -6.57
C TRP A 416 -0.67 -9.25 -5.92
N LEU A 417 -0.84 -9.23 -4.59
CA LEU A 417 -1.62 -10.21 -3.84
C LEU A 417 -3.06 -10.25 -4.32
N ARG A 418 -3.62 -9.13 -4.78
CA ARG A 418 -4.98 -9.08 -5.36
C ARG A 418 -5.17 -10.11 -6.48
N PHE A 419 -4.13 -10.35 -7.26
CA PHE A 419 -4.15 -11.24 -8.42
C PHE A 419 -3.72 -12.68 -8.09
N ALA A 420 -3.17 -12.90 -6.89
CA ALA A 420 -2.78 -14.23 -6.41
C ALA A 420 -3.84 -14.82 -5.45
N ASP A 421 -4.31 -14.01 -4.51
CA ASP A 421 -5.33 -14.34 -3.51
C ASP A 421 -6.17 -13.10 -3.16
N ARG A 422 -7.31 -12.95 -3.83
CA ARG A 422 -8.24 -11.82 -3.68
C ARG A 422 -8.77 -11.69 -2.25
N SER A 423 -9.08 -12.82 -1.61
CA SER A 423 -9.63 -12.85 -0.25
C SER A 423 -8.61 -12.35 0.76
N MET A 424 -7.39 -12.87 0.69
CA MET A 424 -6.29 -12.43 1.55
C MET A 424 -5.97 -10.95 1.32
N TRP A 425 -5.90 -10.50 0.06
CA TRP A 425 -5.67 -9.09 -0.27
C TRP A 425 -6.68 -8.16 0.39
N ARG A 426 -7.98 -8.49 0.28
CA ARG A 426 -9.03 -7.68 0.90
C ARG A 426 -8.89 -7.65 2.39
N PHE A 427 -8.76 -8.81 3.02
CA PHE A 427 -8.60 -8.87 4.45
C PHE A 427 -7.42 -8.00 4.93
N LEU A 428 -6.24 -8.11 4.32
CA LEU A 428 -5.06 -7.32 4.68
C LEU A 428 -5.21 -5.81 4.41
N ASN A 429 -6.04 -5.39 3.45
CA ASN A 429 -6.36 -3.97 3.24
C ASN A 429 -7.11 -3.36 4.42
N TYR A 430 -7.98 -4.14 5.05
CA TYR A 430 -8.81 -3.68 6.17
C TYR A 430 -8.16 -3.86 7.53
N VAL A 431 -6.99 -4.52 7.63
CA VAL A 431 -6.19 -4.53 8.86
C VAL A 431 -5.84 -3.09 9.25
N GLY A 432 -6.17 -2.67 10.46
CA GLY A 432 -5.99 -1.29 10.94
C GLY A 432 -7.17 -0.34 10.63
N MET A 433 -8.23 -0.84 10.00
CA MET A 433 -9.52 -0.15 9.89
C MET A 433 -10.49 -0.71 10.94
N GLN A 434 -11.51 0.08 11.31
CA GLN A 434 -12.56 -0.36 12.25
C GLN A 434 -13.61 -1.27 11.60
N THR A 435 -13.87 -1.10 10.30
CA THR A 435 -14.93 -1.81 9.58
C THR A 435 -14.36 -2.46 8.32
N PRO A 436 -14.43 -3.80 8.16
CA PRO A 436 -14.00 -4.50 6.96
C PRO A 436 -15.04 -4.40 5.83
N CYS A 437 -14.66 -4.75 4.59
CA CYS A 437 -15.67 -5.04 3.58
C CYS A 437 -16.44 -6.34 3.91
N PRO A 438 -17.66 -6.52 3.39
CA PRO A 438 -18.47 -7.71 3.64
C PRO A 438 -17.74 -9.03 3.37
N GLU A 439 -16.96 -9.11 2.28
CA GLU A 439 -16.23 -10.33 1.89
C GLU A 439 -15.08 -10.70 2.83
N ALA A 440 -14.55 -9.74 3.60
CA ALA A 440 -13.48 -9.97 4.57
C ALA A 440 -13.99 -10.03 6.02
N ALA A 441 -15.30 -9.83 6.25
CA ALA A 441 -15.88 -9.67 7.57
C ALA A 441 -15.66 -10.91 8.46
N GLY A 442 -15.82 -12.12 7.91
CA GLY A 442 -15.59 -13.35 8.66
C GLY A 442 -14.14 -13.52 9.14
N MET A 443 -13.17 -13.29 8.23
CA MET A 443 -11.74 -13.35 8.58
C MET A 443 -11.38 -12.27 9.61
N TYR A 444 -11.94 -11.07 9.45
CA TYR A 444 -11.72 -9.95 10.36
C TYR A 444 -12.22 -10.25 11.78
N ASP A 445 -13.45 -10.73 11.90
CA ASP A 445 -14.07 -11.06 13.18
C ASP A 445 -13.35 -12.21 13.90
N HIS A 446 -12.95 -13.24 13.15
CA HIS A 446 -12.15 -14.33 13.70
C HIS A 446 -10.80 -13.84 14.23
N TRP A 447 -10.07 -13.04 13.44
CA TRP A 447 -8.81 -12.47 13.87
C TRP A 447 -8.95 -11.59 15.12
N GLN A 448 -9.99 -10.76 15.19
CA GLN A 448 -10.30 -9.96 16.38
C GLN A 448 -10.59 -10.83 17.61
N THR A 449 -11.33 -11.93 17.41
CA THR A 449 -11.62 -12.90 18.47
C THR A 449 -10.34 -13.53 19.02
N GLU A 450 -9.42 -13.95 18.14
CA GLU A 450 -8.12 -14.49 18.55
C GLU A 450 -7.25 -13.46 19.30
N LEU A 451 -7.29 -12.19 18.89
CA LEU A 451 -6.59 -11.11 19.60
C LEU A 451 -7.10 -10.95 21.04
N VAL A 452 -8.42 -11.00 21.24
CA VAL A 452 -9.05 -10.92 22.57
C VAL A 452 -8.71 -12.13 23.42
N LEU A 453 -8.81 -13.34 22.84
CA LEU A 453 -8.54 -14.60 23.55
C LEU A 453 -7.04 -14.87 23.74
N LYS A 454 -6.18 -14.19 22.98
CA LYS A 454 -4.71 -14.37 22.98
C LYS A 454 -4.29 -15.82 22.68
N THR A 455 -5.11 -16.55 21.94
CA THR A 455 -4.90 -17.95 21.58
C THR A 455 -5.42 -18.22 20.17
N GLY A 456 -4.73 -19.08 19.43
CA GLY A 456 -5.16 -19.44 18.09
C GLY A 456 -6.35 -20.39 18.10
N ARG A 457 -7.29 -20.17 17.18
CA ARG A 457 -8.53 -20.95 17.05
C ARG A 457 -8.58 -21.58 15.67
N THR A 458 -8.51 -22.91 15.61
CA THR A 458 -8.61 -23.65 14.33
C THR A 458 -10.05 -23.84 13.87
N ARG A 459 -11.03 -23.51 14.71
CA ARG A 459 -12.44 -23.48 14.35
C ARG A 459 -12.81 -22.05 13.96
N PRO A 460 -13.51 -21.82 12.83
CA PRO A 460 -14.00 -20.50 12.49
C PRO A 460 -14.91 -19.94 13.60
N GLU A 461 -14.65 -18.69 13.97
CA GLU A 461 -15.42 -17.96 14.99
C GLU A 461 -15.90 -16.67 14.35
N ILE A 462 -17.20 -16.59 14.12
CA ILE A 462 -17.88 -15.44 13.52
C ILE A 462 -19.07 -15.13 14.42
N ALA A 463 -19.02 -14.00 15.10
CA ALA A 463 -20.05 -13.50 15.98
C ALA A 463 -21.35 -13.22 15.21
N GLU A 464 -22.48 -13.42 15.87
CA GLU A 464 -23.80 -13.06 15.30
C GLU A 464 -23.89 -11.56 15.00
N SER A 465 -23.20 -10.70 15.76
CA SER A 465 -23.12 -9.26 15.50
C SER A 465 -22.55 -8.94 14.12
N THR A 466 -21.57 -9.70 13.63
CA THR A 466 -21.01 -9.53 12.27
C THR A 466 -22.04 -9.86 11.20
N ILE A 467 -22.81 -10.94 11.39
CA ILE A 467 -23.89 -11.34 10.51
C ILE A 467 -24.99 -10.26 10.49
N THR A 468 -25.41 -9.80 11.66
CA THR A 468 -26.40 -8.73 11.82
C THR A 468 -25.94 -7.43 11.15
N ALA A 469 -24.67 -7.04 11.31
CA ALA A 469 -24.11 -5.84 10.70
C ALA A 469 -24.17 -5.89 9.16
N ILE A 470 -23.86 -7.04 8.55
CA ILE A 470 -23.96 -7.23 7.09
C ILE A 470 -25.42 -7.07 6.63
N VAL A 471 -26.36 -7.70 7.34
CA VAL A 471 -27.80 -7.60 7.00
C VAL A 471 -28.30 -6.16 7.13
N GLN A 472 -27.92 -5.45 8.20
CA GLN A 472 -28.27 -4.05 8.39
C GLN A 472 -27.66 -3.16 7.30
N GLU A 473 -26.43 -3.42 6.87
CA GLU A 473 -25.80 -2.65 5.80
C GLU A 473 -26.49 -2.90 4.44
N ALA A 474 -26.89 -4.14 4.15
CA ALA A 474 -27.67 -4.45 2.97
C ALA A 474 -29.03 -3.72 2.95
N ARG A 475 -29.70 -3.60 4.11
CA ARG A 475 -30.94 -2.81 4.28
C ARG A 475 -30.74 -1.33 3.94
N LYS A 476 -29.61 -0.74 4.33
CA LYS A 476 -29.30 0.67 4.01
C LYS A 476 -29.06 0.89 2.52
N GLN A 477 -28.36 -0.06 1.87
CA GLN A 477 -28.02 0.04 0.45
C GLN A 477 -29.25 0.03 -0.45
N SER A 478 -30.29 -0.71 -0.05
CA SER A 478 -31.58 -0.63 -0.73
C SER A 478 -32.73 -0.95 0.23
N PRO A 479 -33.39 0.09 0.79
CA PRO A 479 -34.50 -0.08 1.73
C PRO A 479 -35.64 -0.95 1.19
N ASP A 480 -35.86 -0.91 -0.12
CA ASP A 480 -36.92 -1.65 -0.81
C ASP A 480 -36.47 -2.99 -1.39
N ALA A 481 -35.16 -3.25 -1.53
CA ALA A 481 -34.65 -4.47 -2.16
C ALA A 481 -35.15 -5.74 -1.48
N LEU A 482 -35.10 -5.75 -0.14
CA LEU A 482 -35.51 -6.90 0.65
C LEU A 482 -37.03 -7.04 0.75
N THR A 483 -37.80 -6.03 0.34
CA THR A 483 -39.28 -6.05 0.35
C THR A 483 -39.87 -6.29 -1.05
N MET A 484 -39.05 -6.26 -2.12
CA MET A 484 -39.47 -6.50 -3.51
C MET A 484 -40.31 -7.78 -3.65
N ARG A 485 -41.38 -7.67 -4.44
CA ARG A 485 -42.34 -8.78 -4.65
C ARG A 485 -41.68 -9.95 -5.36
N ASP A 486 -40.81 -9.69 -6.34
CA ASP A 486 -40.12 -10.73 -7.12
C ASP A 486 -38.60 -10.73 -6.83
N PHE A 487 -38.03 -11.91 -6.65
CA PHE A 487 -36.59 -12.09 -6.37
C PHE A 487 -35.79 -11.87 -7.64
N ASP A 488 -36.33 -12.34 -8.77
CA ASP A 488 -35.67 -12.23 -10.05
C ASP A 488 -35.58 -10.76 -10.47
N GLU A 489 -36.57 -9.94 -10.12
CA GLU A 489 -36.55 -8.49 -10.30
C GLU A 489 -35.47 -7.83 -9.45
N LEU A 490 -35.30 -8.23 -8.18
CA LEU A 490 -34.21 -7.74 -7.32
C LEU A 490 -32.84 -8.08 -7.91
N VAL A 491 -32.62 -9.34 -8.26
CA VAL A 491 -31.35 -9.83 -8.83
C VAL A 491 -31.06 -9.11 -10.15
N ALA A 492 -32.06 -8.95 -11.01
CA ALA A 492 -31.93 -8.21 -12.26
C ALA A 492 -31.58 -6.73 -12.02
N LYS A 493 -32.22 -6.07 -11.05
CA LYS A 493 -31.95 -4.68 -10.70
C LYS A 493 -30.52 -4.47 -10.21
N VAL A 494 -30.04 -5.31 -9.30
CA VAL A 494 -28.66 -5.27 -8.80
C VAL A 494 -27.68 -5.49 -9.95
N ARG A 495 -27.89 -6.54 -10.76
CA ARG A 495 -27.05 -6.81 -11.94
C ARG A 495 -27.01 -5.65 -12.94
N ASN A 496 -28.16 -5.02 -13.22
CA ASN A 496 -28.22 -3.89 -14.13
C ASN A 496 -27.47 -2.66 -13.60
N GLN A 497 -27.57 -2.38 -12.31
CA GLN A 497 -26.79 -1.32 -11.66
C GLN A 497 -25.29 -1.59 -11.77
N THR A 498 -24.88 -2.82 -11.45
CA THR A 498 -23.49 -3.27 -11.55
C THR A 498 -22.95 -3.15 -12.98
N ASN A 499 -23.71 -3.62 -13.99
CA ASN A 499 -23.33 -3.51 -15.39
C ASN A 499 -23.21 -2.06 -15.88
N THR A 500 -24.10 -1.18 -15.42
CA THR A 500 -24.06 0.25 -15.77
C THR A 500 -22.78 0.92 -15.24
N VAL A 501 -22.37 0.58 -14.02
CA VAL A 501 -21.11 1.06 -13.44
C VAL A 501 -19.91 0.52 -14.21
N ASP A 502 -19.93 -0.76 -14.59
CA ASP A 502 -18.88 -1.38 -15.43
C ASP A 502 -18.74 -0.62 -16.76
N GLU A 503 -19.83 -0.33 -17.46
CA GLU A 503 -19.82 0.44 -18.72
C GLU A 503 -19.26 1.86 -18.55
N MET A 504 -19.61 2.55 -17.45
CA MET A 504 -19.09 3.88 -17.15
C MET A 504 -17.57 3.85 -16.90
N ILE A 505 -17.08 2.84 -16.17
CA ILE A 505 -15.65 2.66 -15.89
C ILE A 505 -14.89 2.39 -17.18
N ILE A 506 -15.42 1.50 -18.03
CA ILE A 506 -14.82 1.16 -19.33
C ILE A 506 -14.71 2.42 -20.19
N LYS A 507 -15.81 3.14 -20.40
CA LYS A 507 -15.83 4.37 -21.21
C LYS A 507 -14.85 5.42 -20.68
N SER A 508 -14.81 5.62 -19.37
CA SER A 508 -13.87 6.56 -18.75
C SER A 508 -12.41 6.13 -18.97
N SER A 509 -12.14 4.82 -18.91
CA SER A 509 -10.80 4.29 -19.13
C SER A 509 -10.37 4.34 -20.60
N GLU A 510 -11.29 4.11 -21.55
CA GLU A 510 -11.03 4.30 -22.97
C GLU A 510 -10.67 5.75 -23.27
N MET A 511 -11.45 6.71 -22.75
CA MET A 511 -11.14 8.14 -22.88
C MET A 511 -9.77 8.52 -22.29
N TRP A 512 -9.35 7.90 -21.19
CA TRP A 512 -8.05 8.16 -20.57
C TRP A 512 -6.87 7.53 -21.32
N ASN A 513 -7.13 6.48 -22.09
CA ASN A 513 -6.12 5.73 -22.84
C ASN A 513 -6.10 6.07 -24.34
N ASP A 514 -7.02 6.91 -24.82
CA ASP A 514 -7.03 7.40 -26.18
C ASP A 514 -5.92 8.46 -26.34
N ASP A 515 -4.86 8.09 -27.05
CA ASP A 515 -3.72 8.97 -27.36
C ASP A 515 -4.15 10.20 -28.21
N ASN A 516 -5.35 10.19 -28.80
CA ASN A 516 -5.92 11.31 -29.56
C ASN A 516 -6.98 12.11 -28.79
N ALA A 517 -7.36 11.70 -27.59
CA ALA A 517 -8.34 12.43 -26.81
C ALA A 517 -7.77 13.80 -26.41
N GLN A 518 -8.45 14.87 -26.82
CA GLN A 518 -8.12 16.22 -26.37
C GLN A 518 -8.26 16.25 -24.85
N VAL A 519 -7.14 16.48 -24.15
CA VAL A 519 -7.14 16.72 -22.71
C VAL A 519 -8.09 17.89 -22.47
N PRO A 520 -9.15 17.73 -21.64
CA PRO A 520 -10.02 18.85 -21.29
C PRO A 520 -9.14 19.99 -20.82
N GLU A 521 -9.31 21.16 -21.42
CA GLU A 521 -8.61 22.37 -21.00
C GLU A 521 -8.88 22.52 -19.50
N LEU A 522 -7.82 22.45 -18.69
CA LEU A 522 -7.92 22.68 -17.25
C LEU A 522 -8.27 24.16 -17.08
N VAL A 523 -9.57 24.47 -17.17
CA VAL A 523 -10.09 25.78 -16.82
C VAL A 523 -9.72 25.98 -15.35
N PRO A 524 -8.91 26.99 -15.01
CA PRO A 524 -8.65 27.30 -13.61
C PRO A 524 -10.00 27.62 -12.98
N ASP A 525 -10.41 26.84 -11.97
CA ASP A 525 -11.49 27.25 -11.09
C ASP A 525 -11.12 28.64 -10.56
N ARG A 526 -11.94 29.64 -10.91
CA ARG A 526 -11.76 31.03 -10.50
C ARG A 526 -12.20 31.26 -9.07
#